data_AF-A0A974TEF9-F1
#
_entry.id   AF-A0A974TEF9-F1
#
_cell.length_a   1.000
_cell.length_b   1.000
_cell.length_c   1.000
_cell.angle_alpha   90.00
_cell.angle_beta   90.00
_cell.angle_gamma   90.00
#
_symmetry.space_group_name_H-M   'P 1'
#
loop_
_entity.id
_entity.type
_entity.pdbx_description
1 polymer ?
#
loop_
_entity_poly.entity_id
_entity_poly.type
_entity_poly.pdbx_seq_one_letter_code
_entity_poly.pdbx_strand_id
1 'polypeptide(L)'
;MTTKIQSLVAYQANQKQNTIGAIEAAERAIEAELAEHGYYPHNSGRLSKLEVLRRAAVSAQTLKNATHKKTAEALDHWLRRIKKTAPTLKPQAQDAKANKIEALETRLAEVVAHYDRFKLEYNELLHRCEALETENTALKRQLAGPNNVTILKTTCDENQGLYTVSKSTSATGSIVVPQR
;
A
#
# COMPACT_ATOMS: atom_id res chain seq x y z
N MET A 1 -50.57 -56.11 -13.40
CA MET A 1 -50.03 -54.73 -13.54
C MET A 1 -49.41 -54.19 -12.24
N THR A 2 -49.88 -54.62 -11.07
CA THR A 2 -49.41 -54.19 -9.74
C THR A 2 -47.90 -54.36 -9.50
N THR A 3 -47.29 -55.43 -10.01
CA THR A 3 -45.86 -55.74 -9.81
C THR A 3 -44.93 -54.68 -10.41
N LYS A 4 -45.27 -54.09 -11.56
CA LYS A 4 -44.45 -53.05 -12.21
C LYS A 4 -44.46 -51.73 -11.43
N ILE A 5 -45.60 -51.37 -10.84
CA ILE A 5 -45.73 -50.17 -10.01
C ILE A 5 -44.91 -50.34 -8.73
N GLN A 6 -45.01 -51.51 -8.09
CA GLN A 6 -44.23 -51.82 -6.88
C GLN A 6 -42.71 -51.78 -7.16
N SER A 7 -42.25 -52.34 -8.28
CA SER A 7 -40.82 -52.28 -8.65
C SER A 7 -40.34 -50.85 -8.89
N LEU A 8 -41.17 -49.99 -9.49
CA LEU A 8 -40.81 -48.58 -9.72
C LEU A 8 -40.70 -47.79 -8.42
N VAL A 9 -41.64 -47.99 -7.49
CA VAL A 9 -41.61 -47.34 -6.16
C VAL A 9 -40.39 -47.78 -5.37
N ALA A 10 -40.07 -49.07 -5.37
CA ALA A 10 -38.87 -49.60 -4.72
C ALA A 10 -37.58 -49.01 -5.32
N TYR A 11 -37.51 -48.92 -6.65
CA TYR A 11 -36.38 -48.29 -7.34
C TYR A 11 -36.21 -46.81 -6.93
N GLN A 12 -37.29 -46.03 -6.93
CA GLN A 12 -37.25 -44.62 -6.53
C GLN A 12 -36.83 -44.44 -5.06
N ALA A 13 -37.32 -45.30 -4.17
CA ALA A 13 -36.94 -45.29 -2.77
C ALA A 13 -35.44 -45.60 -2.59
N ASN A 14 -34.93 -46.60 -3.31
CA ASN A 14 -33.51 -46.95 -3.30
C ASN A 14 -32.64 -45.80 -3.84
N GLN A 15 -33.00 -45.21 -4.98
CA GLN A 15 -32.28 -44.05 -5.54
C GLN A 15 -32.26 -42.85 -4.58
N LYS A 16 -33.37 -42.60 -3.89
CA LYS A 16 -33.43 -41.58 -2.85
C LYS A 16 -32.44 -41.88 -1.71
N GLN A 17 -32.43 -43.12 -1.22
CA GLN A 17 -31.55 -43.52 -0.13
C GLN A 17 -30.06 -43.44 -0.54
N ASN A 18 -29.72 -43.85 -1.76
CA ASN A 18 -28.36 -43.75 -2.29
C ASN A 18 -27.88 -42.30 -2.37
N THR A 19 -28.77 -41.38 -2.81
CA THR A 19 -28.46 -39.95 -2.86
C THR A 19 -28.19 -39.40 -1.45
N ILE A 20 -29.02 -39.77 -0.47
CA ILE A 20 -28.85 -39.34 0.93
C ILE A 20 -27.53 -39.88 1.48
N GLY A 21 -27.27 -41.18 1.31
CA GLY A 21 -26.04 -41.81 1.79
C GLY A 21 -24.77 -41.23 1.16
N ALA A 22 -24.82 -40.85 -0.12
CA ALA A 22 -23.70 -40.17 -0.79
C ALA A 22 -23.42 -38.78 -0.21
N ILE A 23 -24.47 -38.02 0.12
CA ILE A 23 -24.33 -36.70 0.76
C ILE A 23 -23.77 -36.85 2.18
N GLU A 24 -24.29 -37.78 2.98
CA GLU A 24 -23.80 -38.04 4.35
C GLU A 24 -22.36 -38.57 4.37
N ALA A 25 -21.96 -39.36 3.37
CA ALA A 25 -20.56 -39.78 3.20
C ALA A 25 -19.66 -38.58 2.89
N ALA A 26 -20.09 -37.66 2.02
CA ALA A 26 -19.36 -36.44 1.71
C ALA A 26 -19.25 -35.51 2.94
N GLU A 27 -20.33 -35.36 3.72
CA GLU A 27 -20.32 -34.58 4.97
C GLU A 27 -19.27 -35.10 5.96
N ARG A 28 -19.23 -36.43 6.20
CA ARG A 28 -18.24 -37.06 7.09
C ARG A 28 -16.81 -36.90 6.58
N ALA A 29 -16.58 -37.02 5.28
CA ALA A 29 -15.25 -36.81 4.69
C ALA A 29 -14.79 -35.35 4.87
N ILE A 30 -15.69 -34.38 4.70
CA ILE A 30 -15.39 -32.96 4.91
C ILE A 30 -15.07 -32.69 6.39
N GLU A 31 -15.82 -33.30 7.32
CA GLU A 31 -15.54 -33.18 8.75
C GLU A 31 -14.18 -33.77 9.15
N ALA A 32 -13.81 -34.92 8.58
CA ALA A 32 -12.50 -35.52 8.81
C ALA A 32 -11.36 -34.62 8.33
N GLU A 33 -11.47 -34.06 7.12
CA GLU A 33 -10.48 -33.10 6.59
C GLU A 33 -10.41 -31.82 7.42
N LEU A 34 -11.55 -31.31 7.88
CA LEU A 34 -11.61 -30.14 8.76
C LEU A 34 -10.95 -30.42 10.12
N ALA A 35 -11.12 -31.63 10.66
CA ALA A 35 -10.49 -32.05 11.90
C ALA A 35 -8.96 -32.22 11.73
N GLU A 36 -8.52 -32.75 10.58
CA GLU A 36 -7.10 -32.95 10.29
C GLU A 36 -6.35 -31.63 10.05
N HIS A 37 -6.91 -30.72 9.27
CA HIS A 37 -6.22 -29.49 8.85
C HIS A 37 -6.60 -28.26 9.68
N GLY A 38 -7.69 -28.29 10.44
CA GLY A 38 -8.28 -27.13 11.12
C GLY A 38 -8.99 -26.13 10.18
N TYR A 39 -8.88 -26.32 8.86
CA TYR A 39 -9.57 -25.55 7.83
C TYR A 39 -9.95 -26.46 6.64
N TYR A 40 -10.90 -26.03 5.80
CA TYR A 40 -11.29 -26.81 4.62
C TYR A 40 -10.26 -26.64 3.49
N PRO A 41 -9.59 -27.70 2.99
CA PRO A 41 -8.48 -27.55 2.05
C PRO A 41 -8.91 -27.18 0.62
N HIS A 42 -10.16 -27.45 0.25
CA HIS A 42 -10.66 -27.24 -1.11
C HIS A 42 -11.44 -25.93 -1.26
N ASN A 43 -11.72 -25.55 -2.51
CA ASN A 43 -12.54 -24.38 -2.86
C ASN A 43 -12.12 -23.08 -2.13
N SER A 44 -10.81 -22.86 -1.98
CA SER A 44 -10.25 -21.70 -1.25
C SER A 44 -10.77 -21.58 0.20
N GLY A 45 -11.03 -22.70 0.88
CA GLY A 45 -11.63 -22.74 2.22
C GLY A 45 -13.15 -22.69 2.24
N ARG A 46 -13.79 -22.29 1.13
CA ARG A 46 -15.21 -21.99 1.12
C ARG A 46 -16.06 -23.25 1.06
N LEU A 47 -16.66 -23.60 2.19
CA LEU A 47 -17.66 -24.66 2.26
C LEU A 47 -19.06 -24.13 1.87
N SER A 48 -19.61 -24.67 0.79
CA SER A 48 -20.93 -24.31 0.25
C SER A 48 -21.76 -25.55 -0.07
N LYS A 49 -23.08 -25.38 -0.25
CA LYS A 49 -23.99 -26.47 -0.61
C LYS A 49 -23.58 -27.16 -1.92
N LEU A 50 -23.17 -26.38 -2.92
CA LEU A 50 -22.71 -26.90 -4.21
C LEU A 50 -21.43 -27.72 -4.06
N GLU A 51 -20.54 -27.34 -3.16
CA GLU A 51 -19.29 -28.08 -2.94
C GLU A 51 -19.55 -29.45 -2.31
N VAL A 52 -20.45 -29.53 -1.33
CA VAL A 52 -20.87 -30.82 -0.74
C VAL A 52 -21.51 -31.71 -1.80
N LEU A 53 -22.38 -31.15 -2.63
CA LEU A 53 -23.03 -31.90 -3.72
C LEU A 53 -22.03 -32.38 -4.78
N ARG A 54 -21.04 -31.55 -5.12
CA ARG A 54 -19.95 -31.93 -6.04
C ARG A 54 -19.17 -33.14 -5.48
N ARG A 55 -18.85 -33.12 -4.18
CA ARG A 55 -18.14 -34.22 -3.48
C ARG A 55 -18.97 -35.50 -3.42
N ALA A 56 -20.29 -35.36 -3.26
CA ALA A 56 -21.23 -36.47 -3.29
C ALA A 56 -21.56 -36.98 -4.71
N ALA A 57 -21.02 -36.35 -5.76
CA ALA A 57 -21.40 -36.59 -7.16
C ALA A 57 -22.91 -36.46 -7.44
N VAL A 58 -23.59 -35.54 -6.74
CA VAL A 58 -25.02 -35.27 -6.89
C VAL A 58 -25.24 -33.93 -7.59
N SER A 59 -26.15 -33.89 -8.57
CA SER A 59 -26.51 -32.63 -9.24
C SER A 59 -27.21 -31.64 -8.30
N ALA A 60 -26.91 -30.35 -8.47
CA ALA A 60 -27.59 -29.26 -7.76
C ALA A 60 -29.12 -29.27 -7.95
N GLN A 61 -29.60 -29.78 -9.09
CA GLN A 61 -31.02 -29.85 -9.38
C GLN A 61 -31.74 -30.90 -8.51
N THR A 62 -31.06 -31.95 -8.07
CA THR A 62 -31.65 -33.05 -7.29
C THR A 62 -32.26 -32.55 -5.98
N LEU A 63 -31.61 -31.60 -5.30
CA LEU A 63 -32.12 -31.02 -4.05
C LEU A 63 -33.24 -29.99 -4.24
N LYS A 64 -33.52 -29.54 -5.47
CA LYS A 64 -34.67 -28.67 -5.74
C LYS A 64 -36.00 -29.44 -5.77
N ASN A 65 -35.93 -30.76 -5.97
CA ASN A 65 -37.11 -31.61 -6.01
C ASN A 65 -37.74 -31.76 -4.62
N ALA A 66 -39.07 -31.72 -4.55
CA ALA A 66 -39.82 -31.83 -3.30
C ALA A 66 -39.47 -33.09 -2.48
N THR A 67 -39.13 -34.19 -3.18
CA THR A 67 -38.71 -35.47 -2.59
C THR A 67 -37.50 -35.35 -1.65
N HIS A 68 -36.60 -34.40 -1.93
CA HIS A 68 -35.36 -34.18 -1.19
C HIS A 68 -35.38 -32.91 -0.34
N LYS A 69 -36.54 -32.28 -0.14
CA LYS A 69 -36.68 -31.05 0.65
C LYS A 69 -36.09 -31.19 2.06
N LYS A 70 -36.43 -32.28 2.76
CA LYS A 70 -35.91 -32.56 4.10
C LYS A 70 -34.38 -32.74 4.10
N THR A 71 -33.83 -33.41 3.10
CA THR A 71 -32.37 -33.57 2.94
C THR A 71 -31.69 -32.22 2.67
N ALA A 72 -32.31 -31.36 1.86
CA ALA A 72 -31.80 -30.03 1.59
C ALA A 72 -31.78 -29.15 2.85
N GLU A 73 -32.80 -29.25 3.71
CA GLU A 73 -32.87 -28.56 5.01
C GLU A 73 -31.84 -29.09 6.00
N ALA A 74 -31.67 -30.42 6.07
CA ALA A 74 -30.65 -31.06 6.91
C ALA A 74 -29.24 -30.61 6.52
N LEU A 75 -28.94 -30.57 5.22
CA LEU A 75 -27.65 -30.09 4.70
C LEU A 75 -27.42 -28.61 5.01
N ASP A 76 -28.45 -27.76 4.94
CA ASP A 76 -28.33 -26.34 5.31
C ASP A 76 -28.07 -26.18 6.81
N HIS A 77 -28.73 -26.99 7.65
CA HIS A 77 -28.48 -27.01 9.09
C HIS A 77 -27.05 -27.47 9.41
N TRP A 78 -26.58 -28.53 8.76
CA TRP A 78 -25.22 -29.04 8.86
C TRP A 78 -24.19 -27.96 8.47
N LEU A 79 -24.38 -27.29 7.33
CA LEU A 79 -23.50 -26.19 6.87
C LEU A 79 -23.44 -25.04 7.88
N ARG A 80 -24.58 -24.67 8.48
CA ARG A 80 -24.63 -23.61 9.51
C ARG A 80 -23.86 -24.03 10.77
N ARG A 81 -23.96 -25.29 11.18
CA ARG A 81 -23.22 -25.84 12.33
C ARG A 81 -21.72 -25.80 12.06
N ILE A 82 -21.27 -26.36 10.93
CA ILE A 82 -19.84 -26.42 10.60
C ILE A 82 -19.21 -25.03 10.48
N LYS A 83 -19.92 -24.06 9.90
CA LYS A 83 -19.43 -22.67 9.80
C LYS A 83 -19.27 -21.97 11.15
N LYS A 84 -19.95 -22.44 12.20
CA LYS A 84 -19.78 -21.93 13.56
C LYS A 84 -18.62 -22.60 14.29
N THR A 85 -18.39 -23.89 14.03
CA THR A 85 -17.37 -24.67 14.74
C THR A 85 -15.98 -24.54 14.12
N ALA A 86 -15.88 -24.39 12.80
CA ALA A 86 -14.61 -24.34 12.09
C ALA A 86 -14.45 -23.02 11.31
N PRO A 87 -13.28 -22.37 11.39
CA PRO A 87 -12.96 -21.25 10.52
C PRO A 87 -12.91 -21.72 9.06
N THR A 88 -13.96 -21.40 8.30
CA THR A 88 -14.08 -21.75 6.87
C THR A 88 -13.30 -20.81 5.95
N LEU A 89 -12.43 -19.95 6.49
CA LEU A 89 -11.50 -19.15 5.70
C LEU A 89 -10.09 -19.67 5.90
N LYS A 90 -9.40 -19.90 4.78
CA LYS A 90 -7.98 -20.21 4.76
C LYS A 90 -7.22 -19.06 5.46
N PRO A 91 -6.27 -19.35 6.37
CA PRO A 91 -5.47 -18.33 7.08
C PRO A 91 -4.86 -17.27 6.16
N GLN A 92 -4.56 -17.64 4.91
CA GLN A 92 -4.08 -16.75 3.85
C GLN A 92 -4.83 -15.42 3.68
N ALA A 93 -6.13 -15.32 3.97
CA ALA A 93 -6.85 -14.05 3.87
C ALA A 93 -6.57 -13.10 5.06
N GLN A 94 -6.30 -13.65 6.25
CA GLN A 94 -5.78 -12.88 7.38
C GLN A 94 -4.31 -12.55 7.16
N ASP A 95 -3.52 -13.52 6.67
CA ASP A 95 -2.09 -13.32 6.37
C ASP A 95 -1.89 -12.28 5.27
N ALA A 96 -2.71 -12.28 4.21
CA ALA A 96 -2.61 -11.27 3.15
C ALA A 96 -2.92 -9.85 3.66
N LYS A 97 -3.83 -9.72 4.63
CA LYS A 97 -4.08 -8.43 5.29
C LYS A 97 -2.93 -8.04 6.21
N ALA A 98 -2.42 -8.98 7.00
CA ALA A 98 -1.27 -8.77 7.89
C ALA A 98 -0.03 -8.36 7.09
N ASN A 99 0.32 -9.11 6.05
CA ASN A 99 1.43 -8.81 5.14
C ASN A 99 1.24 -7.45 4.44
N LYS A 100 0.00 -7.08 4.11
CA LYS A 100 -0.29 -5.76 3.52
C LYS A 100 -0.10 -4.64 4.54
N ILE A 101 -0.47 -4.84 5.80
CA ILE A 101 -0.26 -3.87 6.88
C ILE A 101 1.25 -3.71 7.12
N GLU A 102 1.98 -4.80 7.26
CA GLU A 102 3.44 -4.80 7.47
C GLU A 102 4.19 -4.09 6.31
N ALA A 103 3.77 -4.35 5.06
CA ALA A 103 4.32 -3.66 3.90
C ALA A 103 4.03 -2.15 3.90
N LEU A 104 2.86 -1.72 4.39
CA LEU A 104 2.51 -0.31 4.53
C LEU A 104 3.29 0.36 5.67
N GLU A 105 3.46 -0.32 6.79
CA GLU A 105 4.27 0.15 7.92
C GLU A 105 5.73 0.36 7.51
N THR A 106 6.29 -0.58 6.75
CA THR A 106 7.65 -0.47 6.20
C THR A 106 7.79 0.76 5.29
N ARG A 107 6.86 0.94 4.34
CA ARG A 107 6.87 2.10 3.43
C ARG A 107 6.69 3.42 4.16
N LEU A 108 5.86 3.44 5.21
CA LEU A 108 5.67 4.63 6.03
C LEU A 108 6.97 4.98 6.77
N ALA A 109 7.66 3.99 7.33
CA ALA A 109 8.95 4.19 7.99
C ALA A 109 10.01 4.73 7.02
N GLU A 110 10.07 4.23 5.79
CA GLU A 110 10.94 4.75 4.74
C GLU A 110 10.64 6.23 4.42
N VAL A 111 9.36 6.57 4.23
CA VAL A 111 8.95 7.96 3.96
C VAL A 111 9.31 8.91 5.10
N VAL A 112 9.12 8.48 6.35
CA VAL A 112 9.51 9.27 7.53
C VAL A 112 11.02 9.49 7.55
N ALA A 113 11.82 8.44 7.31
CA ALA A 113 13.28 8.55 7.25
C ALA A 113 13.75 9.50 6.13
N HIS A 114 13.11 9.45 4.96
CA HIS A 114 13.38 10.39 3.86
C HIS A 114 13.02 11.83 4.22
N TYR A 115 11.90 12.04 4.90
CA TYR A 115 11.47 13.35 5.35
C TYR A 115 12.45 13.95 6.39
N ASP A 116 12.89 13.15 7.36
CA ASP A 116 13.85 13.58 8.37
C ASP A 116 15.19 13.98 7.75
N ARG A 117 15.68 13.19 6.79
CA ARG A 117 16.89 13.52 6.02
C ARG A 117 16.72 14.83 5.25
N PHE A 118 15.62 14.98 4.52
CA PHE A 118 15.34 16.19 3.75
C PHE A 118 15.30 17.43 4.66
N LYS A 119 14.71 17.30 5.86
CA LYS A 119 14.62 18.39 6.83
C LYS A 119 16.01 18.83 7.34
N LEU A 120 16.91 17.88 7.56
CA LEU A 120 18.30 18.19 7.93
C LEU A 120 19.02 18.93 6.80
N GLU A 121 18.97 18.40 5.58
CA GLU A 121 19.60 19.02 4.39
C GLU A 121 19.06 20.43 4.13
N TYR A 122 17.75 20.63 4.32
CA TYR A 122 17.10 21.94 4.20
C TYR A 122 17.64 22.95 5.22
N ASN A 123 17.78 22.56 6.49
CA ASN A 123 18.29 23.44 7.54
C ASN A 123 19.77 23.80 7.31
N GLU A 124 20.59 22.85 6.87
CA GLU A 124 21.99 23.11 6.50
C GLU A 124 22.09 24.14 5.37
N LEU A 125 21.24 23.99 4.34
CA LEU A 125 21.22 24.91 3.22
C LEU A 125 20.75 26.30 3.63
N LEU A 126 19.76 26.38 4.52
CA LEU A 126 19.28 27.65 5.07
C LEU A 126 20.39 28.40 5.80
N HIS A 127 21.12 27.73 6.70
CA HIS A 127 22.26 28.33 7.39
C HIS A 127 23.38 28.79 6.45
N ARG A 128 23.62 28.02 5.37
CA ARG A 128 24.60 28.42 4.35
C ARG A 128 24.17 29.67 3.59
N CYS A 129 22.89 29.78 3.24
CA CYS A 129 22.34 30.99 2.61
C CYS A 129 22.49 32.20 3.53
N GLU A 130 22.12 32.08 4.80
CA GLU A 130 22.30 33.14 5.80
C GLU A 130 23.77 33.59 5.91
N ALA A 131 24.70 32.63 5.99
CA ALA A 131 26.14 32.94 6.05
C ALA A 131 26.62 33.68 4.79
N LEU A 132 26.26 33.19 3.60
CA LEU A 132 26.64 33.84 2.34
C LEU A 132 26.02 35.24 2.20
N GLU A 133 24.80 35.46 2.67
CA GLU A 133 24.16 36.78 2.67
C GLU A 133 24.90 37.76 3.60
N THR A 134 25.33 37.31 4.79
CA THR A 134 26.13 38.14 5.70
C THR A 134 27.50 38.49 5.11
N GLU A 135 28.17 37.54 4.45
CA GLU A 135 29.46 37.79 3.79
C GLU A 135 29.29 38.77 2.60
N ASN A 136 28.27 38.54 1.76
CA ASN A 136 28.02 39.38 0.59
C ASN A 136 27.70 40.82 1.00
N THR A 137 26.92 41.00 2.08
CA THR A 137 26.63 42.33 2.63
C THR A 137 27.87 43.00 3.24
N ALA A 138 28.73 42.24 3.92
CA ALA A 138 30.01 42.75 4.45
C ALA A 138 30.97 43.20 3.32
N LEU A 139 31.15 42.38 2.28
CA LEU A 139 31.97 42.71 1.11
C LEU A 139 31.43 43.93 0.37
N LYS A 140 30.10 44.03 0.18
CA LYS A 140 29.47 45.21 -0.41
C LYS A 140 29.75 46.48 0.41
N ARG A 141 29.73 46.41 1.74
CA ARG A 141 30.11 47.54 2.61
C ARG A 141 31.58 47.91 2.47
N GLN A 142 32.49 46.92 2.38
CA GLN A 142 33.92 47.19 2.17
C GLN A 142 34.17 47.89 0.84
N LEU A 143 33.52 47.44 -0.24
CA LEU A 143 33.63 48.05 -1.57
C LEU A 143 32.97 49.44 -1.64
N ALA A 144 31.90 49.67 -0.87
CA ALA A 144 31.24 50.98 -0.76
C ALA A 144 31.96 51.96 0.18
N GLY A 145 32.92 51.47 0.99
CA GLY A 145 33.85 52.34 1.71
C GLY A 145 34.64 53.21 0.72
N PRO A 146 35.17 54.37 1.15
CA PRO A 146 35.94 55.24 0.28
C PRO A 146 37.20 54.50 -0.16
N ASN A 147 37.11 53.85 -1.33
CA ASN A 147 38.27 53.38 -2.07
C ASN A 147 39.10 54.64 -2.34
N ASN A 148 40.12 54.82 -1.50
CA ASN A 148 41.14 55.84 -1.62
C ASN A 148 42.04 55.44 -2.79
N VAL A 149 41.46 55.34 -4.00
CA VAL A 149 42.20 55.20 -5.24
C VAL A 149 42.91 56.51 -5.41
N THR A 150 44.13 56.57 -4.85
CA THR A 150 45.08 57.62 -5.18
C THR A 150 45.46 57.36 -6.63
N ILE A 151 44.67 57.92 -7.56
CA ILE A 151 45.06 57.98 -8.97
C ILE A 151 46.29 58.88 -9.00
N LEU A 152 47.47 58.28 -8.95
CA LEU A 152 48.71 58.95 -9.31
C LEU A 152 48.60 59.27 -10.80
N LYS A 153 48.08 60.45 -11.12
CA LYS A 153 48.21 61.03 -12.46
C LYS A 153 49.70 61.33 -12.66
N THR A 154 50.42 60.40 -13.27
CA THR A 154 51.73 60.68 -13.84
C THR A 154 51.50 61.48 -15.12
N THR A 155 51.43 62.80 -15.02
CA THR A 155 51.55 63.67 -16.19
C THR A 155 53.04 63.81 -16.51
N CYS A 156 53.48 63.15 -17.57
CA CYS A 156 54.78 63.41 -18.17
C CYS A 156 54.67 64.72 -18.96
N ASP A 157 55.04 65.84 -18.33
CA ASP A 157 55.45 67.04 -19.06
C ASP A 157 56.98 66.99 -19.22
N GLU A 158 57.41 66.65 -20.43
CA GLU A 158 58.77 66.87 -20.93
C GLU A 158 58.97 68.38 -21.13
N ASN A 159 59.15 69.14 -20.04
CA ASN A 159 60.01 70.32 -19.98
C ASN A 159 59.82 71.09 -18.66
N GLN A 160 60.95 71.30 -17.98
CA GLN A 160 61.20 72.23 -16.87
C GLN A 160 60.82 71.73 -15.45
N GLY A 161 61.85 71.52 -14.64
CA GLY A 161 61.76 70.92 -13.32
C GLY A 161 61.21 71.84 -12.24
N LEU A 162 59.94 71.68 -11.91
CA LEU A 162 59.31 72.12 -10.66
C LEU A 162 58.09 71.23 -10.36
N TYR A 163 58.20 70.38 -9.35
CA TYR A 163 57.12 69.47 -8.94
C TYR A 163 56.10 70.21 -8.06
N THR A 164 54.84 70.28 -8.48
CA THR A 164 53.71 70.64 -7.62
C THR A 164 52.69 69.49 -7.54
N VAL A 165 52.34 69.07 -6.33
CA VAL A 165 51.40 67.97 -6.06
C VAL A 165 50.02 68.55 -5.80
N SER A 166 49.09 68.37 -6.75
CA SER A 166 47.69 68.81 -6.63
C SER A 166 46.78 67.61 -6.32
N LYS A 167 46.07 67.63 -5.19
CA LYS A 167 45.05 66.62 -4.84
C LYS A 167 43.69 67.02 -5.43
N SER A 168 43.09 66.19 -6.27
CA SER A 168 41.69 66.35 -6.71
C SER A 168 40.86 65.13 -6.30
N THR A 169 39.87 65.35 -5.42
CA THR A 169 38.92 64.34 -4.94
C THR A 169 37.68 64.40 -5.81
N SER A 170 37.40 63.34 -6.60
CA SER A 170 36.16 63.21 -7.37
C SER A 170 35.22 62.26 -6.63
N ALA A 171 34.03 62.76 -6.30
CA ALA A 171 32.98 62.02 -5.61
C ALA A 171 31.81 61.70 -6.57
N THR A 172 31.17 60.57 -6.28
CA THR A 172 29.77 60.21 -6.57
C THR A 172 29.43 59.55 -7.90
N GLY A 173 29.09 58.26 -7.84
CA GLY A 173 28.27 57.55 -8.82
C GLY A 173 27.18 56.76 -8.10
N SER A 174 25.96 57.29 -8.09
CA SER A 174 24.76 56.60 -7.60
C SER A 174 24.25 55.61 -8.64
N ILE A 175 24.04 54.35 -8.24
CA ILE A 175 23.31 53.34 -9.02
C ILE A 175 22.06 52.97 -8.22
N VAL A 176 20.89 53.34 -8.73
CA VAL A 176 19.58 52.92 -8.21
C VAL A 176 19.14 51.67 -8.97
N VAL A 177 18.91 50.60 -8.21
CA VAL A 177 18.49 49.27 -8.67
C VAL A 177 16.96 49.23 -8.80
N PRO A 178 16.38 48.63 -9.86
CA PRO A 178 14.93 48.48 -9.97
C PRO A 178 14.42 47.36 -9.06
N GLN A 179 13.36 47.65 -8.30
CA GLN A 179 12.62 46.66 -7.52
C GLN A 179 11.69 45.83 -8.41
N ARG A 180 11.54 44.55 -8.07
CA ARG A 180 10.51 43.64 -8.60
C ARG A 180 9.35 43.54 -7.62
#